data_AF-A0A9W5UWR3-F1
#
_entry.id   AF-A0A9W5UWR3-F1
#
_cell.length_a   1.000
_cell.length_b   1.000
_cell.length_c   1.000
_cell.angle_alpha   90.00
_cell.angle_beta   90.00
_cell.angle_gamma   90.00
#
_symmetry.space_group_name_H-M   'P 1'
#
loop_
_entity.id
_entity.type
_entity.pdbx_description
1 polymer ?
#
loop_
_entity_poly.entity_id
_entity_poly.type
_entity_poly.pdbx_seq_one_letter_code
_entity_poly.pdbx_strand_id
1 'polypeptide(L)'
;MISRDEALAIAREWADERRVAFDVTLFEFDLGYVACLVEPVAAATDGPPLPPPATGYPRAVIDRESGEVSQWPSLPWQTIAERYAQRRAAEGRFPPDVRHVLEQAGWFPGRDASAAVDHWMVRFADELAGLECPPVARAALVEFGGLRLPQFGRSGRPGGGFMSFIHPTRGGVVTDAARDFAEEFDNPVYPIGNNEDGPSELVADAQGRVFMLHWADYFFVGPDIDSAIVKLIRGGPMAEASDRDW
;
A
#
# COMPACT_ATOMS: atom_id res chain seq x y z
N MET A 1 -18.64 16.09 16.07
CA MET A 1 -18.60 16.57 14.67
C MET A 1 -18.31 18.06 14.70
N ILE A 2 -17.28 18.50 13.97
CA ILE A 2 -16.91 19.91 13.88
C ILE A 2 -17.72 20.62 12.78
N SER A 3 -18.06 21.87 13.04
CA SER A 3 -18.71 22.79 12.11
C SER A 3 -17.73 23.30 11.04
N ARG A 4 -18.26 23.90 9.97
CA ARG A 4 -17.45 24.53 8.91
C ARG A 4 -16.59 25.68 9.43
N ASP A 5 -17.10 26.45 10.39
CA ASP A 5 -16.39 27.58 10.98
C ASP A 5 -15.22 27.11 11.87
N GLU A 6 -15.43 26.04 12.64
CA GLU A 6 -14.36 25.37 13.40
C GLU A 6 -13.30 24.78 12.46
N ALA A 7 -13.71 24.13 11.37
CA ALA A 7 -12.79 23.62 10.35
C ALA A 7 -11.98 24.74 9.70
N LEU A 8 -12.59 25.90 9.42
CA LEU A 8 -11.88 27.05 8.88
C LEU A 8 -10.86 27.63 9.88
N ALA A 9 -11.19 27.65 11.18
CA ALA A 9 -10.26 28.08 12.22
C ALA A 9 -9.04 27.14 12.29
N ILE A 10 -9.27 25.83 12.33
CA ILE A 10 -8.21 24.81 12.29
C ILE A 10 -7.34 24.94 11.04
N ALA A 11 -7.98 25.18 9.88
CA ALA A 11 -7.26 25.33 8.61
C ALA A 11 -6.35 26.58 8.60
N ARG A 12 -6.79 27.68 9.22
CA ARG A 12 -6.00 28.91 9.35
C ARG A 12 -4.82 28.73 10.29
N GLU A 13 -5.02 28.08 11.43
CA GLU A 13 -3.93 27.74 12.36
C GLU A 13 -2.86 26.87 11.68
N TRP A 14 -3.29 25.84 10.94
CA TRP A 14 -2.42 25.00 10.13
C TRP A 14 -1.66 25.78 9.03
N ALA A 15 -2.28 26.82 8.45
CA ALA A 15 -1.66 27.68 7.45
C ALA A 15 -0.60 28.62 8.07
N ASP A 16 -0.90 29.22 9.22
CA ASP A 16 -0.05 30.18 9.92
C ASP A 16 1.27 29.57 10.38
N GLU A 17 1.26 28.29 10.81
CA GLU A 17 2.48 27.53 11.15
C GLU A 17 3.51 27.50 10.00
N ARG A 18 3.05 27.63 8.75
CA ARG A 18 3.90 27.55 7.55
C ARG A 18 4.56 28.88 7.17
N ARG A 19 4.33 29.97 7.92
CA ARG A 19 5.02 31.28 7.82
C ARG A 19 5.00 31.96 6.44
N VAL A 20 4.02 31.65 5.60
CA VAL A 20 3.74 32.35 4.33
C VAL A 20 2.26 32.73 4.35
N ALA A 21 1.94 33.98 3.99
CA ALA A 21 0.56 34.45 3.96
C ALA A 21 -0.21 33.76 2.82
N PHE A 22 -0.86 32.65 3.12
CA PHE A 22 -1.75 31.94 2.21
C PHE A 22 -3.20 32.20 2.59
N ASP A 23 -4.07 32.40 1.60
CA ASP A 23 -5.50 32.28 1.81
C ASP A 23 -5.89 30.80 1.89
N VAL A 24 -6.90 30.48 2.68
CA VAL A 24 -7.42 29.11 2.81
C VAL A 24 -8.75 29.00 2.09
N THR A 25 -8.80 28.14 1.08
CA THR A 25 -10.08 27.70 0.49
C THR A 25 -10.45 26.34 1.07
N LEU A 26 -11.68 26.22 1.58
CA LEU A 26 -12.20 24.99 2.19
C LEU A 26 -13.24 24.34 1.28
N PHE A 27 -13.04 23.06 0.95
CA PHE A 27 -14.00 22.24 0.21
C PHE A 27 -14.58 21.17 1.13
N GLU A 28 -15.90 21.06 1.20
CA GLU A 28 -16.60 20.13 2.09
C GLU A 28 -16.91 18.79 1.39
N PHE A 29 -16.82 17.69 2.13
CA PHE A 29 -17.26 16.35 1.70
C PHE A 29 -17.78 15.55 2.90
N ASP A 30 -18.26 14.32 2.67
CA ASP A 30 -18.99 13.54 3.68
C ASP A 30 -18.22 13.32 4.99
N LEU A 31 -16.90 13.10 4.91
CA LEU A 31 -16.07 12.78 6.08
C LEU A 31 -15.28 13.97 6.63
N GLY A 32 -15.40 15.17 6.05
CA GLY A 32 -14.57 16.30 6.48
C GLY A 32 -14.48 17.44 5.50
N TYR A 33 -13.33 18.10 5.57
CA TYR A 33 -13.04 19.29 4.77
C TYR A 33 -11.63 19.21 4.18
N VAL A 34 -11.47 19.55 2.91
CA VAL A 34 -10.17 19.73 2.27
C VAL A 34 -9.80 21.20 2.31
N ALA A 35 -8.77 21.54 3.08
CA ALA A 35 -8.16 22.87 3.09
C ALA A 35 -7.09 22.95 1.99
N CYS A 36 -7.25 23.91 1.09
CA CYS A 36 -6.28 24.25 0.05
C CYS A 36 -5.68 25.61 0.38
N LEU A 37 -4.36 25.69 0.56
CA LEU A 37 -3.67 26.97 0.59
C LEU A 37 -3.65 27.55 -0.82
N VAL A 38 -3.97 28.82 -0.95
CA VAL A 38 -3.90 29.57 -2.21
C VAL A 38 -3.02 30.78 -1.94
N GLU A 39 -2.00 30.98 -2.76
CA GLU A 39 -1.21 32.20 -2.66
C GLU A 39 -2.08 33.41 -3.02
N PRO A 40 -2.05 34.50 -2.24
CA PRO A 40 -2.77 35.71 -2.58
C PRO A 40 -2.35 36.14 -3.99
N VAL A 41 -3.33 36.37 -4.87
CA VAL A 41 -3.04 36.82 -6.24
C VAL A 41 -2.28 38.15 -6.14
N ALA A 42 -1.03 38.16 -6.59
CA ALA A 42 -0.25 39.38 -6.67
C ALA A 42 -0.96 40.38 -7.60
N ALA A 43 -0.96 41.66 -7.25
CA ALA A 43 -1.59 42.70 -8.06
C ALA A 43 -1.07 42.64 -9.51
N ALA A 44 -1.97 42.74 -10.48
CA ALA A 44 -1.62 42.71 -11.90
C ALA A 44 -0.58 43.80 -12.20
N THR A 45 0.57 43.40 -12.73
CA THR A 45 1.57 44.31 -13.28
C THR A 45 1.29 44.52 -14.77
N ASP A 46 1.60 45.70 -15.31
CA ASP A 46 1.42 46.04 -16.75
C ASP A 46 2.35 45.24 -17.71
N GLY A 47 2.97 44.16 -17.22
CA GLY A 47 3.91 43.31 -17.95
C GLY A 47 3.35 41.92 -18.28
N PRO A 48 4.10 41.10 -19.03
CA PRO A 48 3.72 39.70 -19.23
C PRO A 48 3.58 38.98 -17.88
N PRO A 49 2.54 38.14 -17.69
CA PRO A 49 2.28 37.48 -16.42
C PRO A 49 3.50 36.67 -15.99
N LEU A 50 3.96 36.93 -14.76
CA LEU A 50 5.04 36.18 -14.14
C LEU A 50 4.60 34.72 -13.94
N PRO A 51 5.53 33.74 -14.06
CA PRO A 51 5.24 32.38 -13.65
C PRO A 51 4.85 32.36 -12.16
N PRO A 52 4.00 31.40 -11.73
CA PRO A 52 3.63 31.28 -10.33
C PRO A 52 4.88 31.17 -9.43
N PRO A 53 4.90 31.83 -8.26
CA PRO A 53 6.05 31.77 -7.34
C PRO A 53 6.33 30.35 -6.83
N ALA A 54 5.29 29.51 -6.77
CA ALA A 54 5.36 28.12 -6.36
C ALA A 54 4.41 27.23 -7.18
N THR A 55 4.81 25.97 -7.37
CA THR A 55 3.96 24.91 -7.93
C THR A 55 3.66 23.87 -6.86
N GLY A 56 2.38 23.54 -6.67
CA GLY A 56 1.94 22.56 -5.68
C GLY A 56 1.65 23.20 -4.33
N TYR A 57 0.43 23.69 -4.14
CA TYR A 57 0.01 24.20 -2.84
C TYR A 57 -0.22 23.04 -1.87
N PRO A 58 0.24 23.15 -0.62
CA PRO A 58 -0.01 22.13 0.39
C PRO A 58 -1.53 22.01 0.61
N ARG A 59 -1.98 20.78 0.81
CA ARG A 59 -3.38 20.46 1.07
C ARG A 59 -3.48 19.70 2.38
N ALA A 60 -4.55 19.94 3.10
CA ALA A 60 -4.87 19.19 4.31
C ALA A 60 -6.31 18.70 4.28
N VAL A 61 -6.56 17.56 4.91
CA VAL A 61 -7.91 17.10 5.26
C VAL A 61 -8.10 17.32 6.74
N ILE A 62 -9.22 17.92 7.10
CA ILE A 62 -9.68 18.07 8.47
C ILE A 62 -10.84 17.10 8.66
N ASP A 63 -10.64 16.10 9.52
CA ASP A 63 -11.65 15.08 9.80
C ASP A 63 -12.86 15.70 10.51
N ARG A 64 -14.07 15.35 10.07
CA ARG A 64 -15.31 15.90 10.62
C ARG A 64 -15.57 15.45 12.05
N GLU A 65 -15.17 14.24 12.43
CA GLU A 65 -15.47 13.68 13.74
C GLU A 65 -14.45 14.10 14.80
N SER A 66 -13.16 13.98 14.49
CA SER A 66 -12.04 14.20 15.41
C SER A 66 -11.44 15.60 15.33
N GLY A 67 -11.60 16.30 14.20
CA GLY A 67 -10.89 17.55 13.92
C GLY A 67 -9.40 17.37 13.59
N GLU A 68 -8.94 16.14 13.41
CA GLU A 68 -7.55 15.84 13.07
C GLU A 68 -7.16 16.40 11.70
N VAL A 69 -5.96 16.97 11.60
CA VAL A 69 -5.41 17.52 10.36
C VAL A 69 -4.43 16.54 9.74
N SER A 70 -4.81 15.96 8.61
CA SER A 70 -3.94 15.11 7.78
C SER A 70 -3.36 15.88 6.60
N GLN A 71 -2.05 15.80 6.36
CA GLN A 71 -1.40 16.45 5.23
C GLN A 71 -1.45 15.58 3.96
N TRP A 72 -1.66 16.23 2.81
CA TRP A 72 -1.83 15.56 1.51
C TRP A 72 -0.99 16.20 0.41
N PRO A 73 -0.56 15.42 -0.60
CA PRO A 73 0.07 15.97 -1.80
C PRO A 73 -0.89 16.91 -2.54
N SER A 74 -0.34 17.75 -3.41
CA SER A 74 -1.08 18.74 -4.21
C SER A 74 -1.91 18.10 -5.34
N LEU A 75 -2.86 17.25 -4.98
CA LEU A 75 -3.82 16.60 -5.87
C LEU A 75 -5.17 17.32 -5.83
N PRO A 76 -6.03 17.25 -6.88
CA PRO A 76 -7.39 17.78 -6.85
C PRO A 76 -8.15 17.39 -5.57
N TRP A 77 -8.99 18.28 -5.04
CA TRP A 77 -9.58 18.08 -3.71
C TRP A 77 -10.54 16.89 -3.70
N GLN A 78 -11.20 16.59 -4.83
CA GLN A 78 -12.03 15.41 -5.02
C GLN A 78 -11.20 14.13 -4.87
N THR A 79 -10.03 14.08 -5.52
CA THR A 79 -9.10 12.95 -5.40
C THR A 79 -8.60 12.78 -3.96
N ILE A 80 -8.39 13.87 -3.23
CA ILE A 80 -8.04 13.81 -1.81
C ILE A 80 -9.20 13.28 -0.97
N ALA A 81 -10.42 13.77 -1.19
CA ALA A 81 -11.61 13.30 -0.49
C ALA A 81 -11.87 11.81 -0.72
N GLU A 82 -11.76 11.35 -1.97
CA GLU A 82 -11.88 9.93 -2.35
C GLU A 82 -10.81 9.08 -1.66
N ARG A 83 -9.54 9.49 -1.72
CA ARG A 83 -8.45 8.76 -1.06
C ARG A 83 -8.58 8.77 0.46
N TYR A 84 -9.09 9.86 1.05
CA TYR A 84 -9.35 9.95 2.48
C TYR A 84 -10.46 8.99 2.89
N ALA A 85 -11.55 8.93 2.11
CA ALA A 85 -12.64 7.99 2.35
C ALA A 85 -12.17 6.52 2.24
N GLN A 86 -11.35 6.21 1.23
CA GLN A 86 -10.72 4.89 1.12
C GLN A 86 -9.79 4.59 2.31
N ARG A 87 -9.03 5.59 2.79
CA ARG A 87 -8.16 5.48 3.95
C ARG A 87 -8.92 5.17 5.24
N ARG A 88 -10.08 5.81 5.45
CA ARG A 88 -10.97 5.61 6.60
C ARG A 88 -11.71 4.27 6.49
N ALA A 89 -12.19 3.89 5.31
CA ALA A 89 -12.82 2.59 5.10
C ALA A 89 -11.87 1.40 5.32
N ALA A 90 -10.58 1.56 5.00
CA ALA A 90 -9.56 0.55 5.27
C ALA A 90 -8.99 0.63 6.70
N GLU A 91 -9.50 1.53 7.55
CA GLU A 91 -9.07 1.61 8.92
C GLU A 91 -9.46 0.36 9.69
N GLY A 92 -8.48 -0.24 10.38
CA GLY A 92 -8.65 -1.53 11.05
C GLY A 92 -8.43 -2.76 10.17
N ARG A 93 -8.23 -2.63 8.85
CA ARG A 93 -7.85 -3.78 7.98
C ARG A 93 -6.52 -4.40 8.42
N PHE A 94 -5.55 -3.54 8.75
CA PHE A 94 -4.24 -3.95 9.25
C PHE A 94 -3.99 -3.39 10.66
N PRO A 95 -3.28 -4.15 11.53
CA PRO A 95 -2.79 -3.61 12.79
C PRO A 95 -1.91 -2.35 12.59
N PRO A 96 -1.89 -1.39 13.54
CA PRO A 96 -1.23 -0.09 13.34
C PRO A 96 0.27 -0.18 12.98
N ASP A 97 0.99 -1.11 13.59
CA ASP A 97 2.41 -1.38 13.31
C ASP A 97 2.64 -1.89 11.89
N VAL A 98 1.80 -2.81 11.42
CA VAL A 98 1.84 -3.36 10.06
C VAL A 98 1.42 -2.32 9.03
N ARG A 99 0.35 -1.56 9.32
CA ARG A 99 -0.13 -0.47 8.46
C ARG A 99 0.96 0.58 8.26
N HIS A 100 1.68 0.94 9.31
CA HIS A 100 2.79 1.88 9.21
C HIS A 100 3.86 1.39 8.22
N VAL A 101 4.24 0.11 8.28
CA VAL A 101 5.20 -0.48 7.34
C VAL A 101 4.67 -0.46 5.90
N LEU A 102 3.40 -0.83 5.69
CA LEU A 102 2.77 -0.79 4.37
C LEU A 102 2.76 0.63 3.78
N GLU A 103 2.35 1.63 4.57
CA GLU A 103 2.32 3.03 4.13
C GLU A 103 3.73 3.56 3.80
N GLN A 104 4.74 3.21 4.61
CA GLN A 104 6.15 3.54 4.30
C GLN A 104 6.66 2.83 3.03
N ALA A 105 6.17 1.63 2.74
CA ALA A 105 6.46 0.91 1.50
C ALA A 105 5.72 1.49 0.27
N GLY A 106 4.82 2.46 0.47
CA GLY A 106 4.05 3.11 -0.59
C GLY A 106 2.69 2.47 -0.87
N TRP A 107 2.21 1.59 0.01
CA TRP A 107 0.83 1.12 -0.04
C TRP A 107 -0.12 2.22 0.43
N PHE A 108 -1.28 2.26 -0.21
CA PHE A 108 -2.43 3.02 0.24
C PHE A 108 -3.70 2.28 -0.23
N PRO A 109 -4.82 2.40 0.50
CA PRO A 109 -6.09 1.81 0.06
C PRO A 109 -6.48 2.29 -1.33
N GLY A 110 -6.90 1.36 -2.20
CA GLY A 110 -7.22 1.67 -3.61
C GLY A 110 -6.00 1.82 -4.53
N ARG A 111 -4.80 1.44 -4.08
CA ARG A 111 -3.62 1.31 -4.94
C ARG A 111 -3.91 0.34 -6.09
N ASP A 112 -3.51 0.74 -7.30
CA ASP A 112 -3.71 -0.03 -8.53
C ASP A 112 -2.38 -0.18 -9.27
N ALA A 113 -1.82 -1.38 -9.23
CA ALA A 113 -0.62 -1.77 -9.96
C ALA A 113 -0.94 -2.59 -11.24
N SER A 114 -2.18 -2.60 -11.73
CA SER A 114 -2.63 -3.46 -12.84
C SER A 114 -1.71 -3.37 -14.06
N ALA A 115 -1.37 -2.16 -14.52
CA ALA A 115 -0.48 -1.99 -15.67
C ALA A 115 0.90 -2.62 -15.44
N ALA A 116 1.46 -2.50 -14.23
CA ALA A 116 2.76 -3.09 -13.89
C ALA A 116 2.67 -4.62 -13.80
N VAL A 117 1.57 -5.15 -13.27
CA VAL A 117 1.27 -6.59 -13.22
C VAL A 117 1.14 -7.16 -14.63
N ASP A 118 0.35 -6.53 -15.50
CA ASP A 118 0.14 -6.99 -16.88
C ASP A 118 1.47 -7.01 -17.65
N HIS A 119 2.30 -5.96 -17.51
CA HIS A 119 3.63 -5.94 -18.10
C HIS A 119 4.55 -7.04 -17.56
N TRP A 120 4.48 -7.33 -16.26
CA TRP A 120 5.26 -8.38 -15.63
C TRP A 120 4.84 -9.78 -16.09
N MET A 121 3.53 -10.05 -16.19
CA MET A 121 3.01 -11.33 -16.70
C MET A 121 3.43 -11.56 -18.15
N VAL A 122 3.41 -10.52 -19.00
CA VAL A 122 3.92 -10.62 -20.38
C VAL A 122 5.43 -10.87 -20.39
N ARG A 123 6.18 -10.19 -19.53
CA ARG A 123 7.64 -10.34 -19.47
C ARG A 123 8.08 -11.74 -19.09
N PHE A 124 7.35 -12.40 -18.19
CA PHE A 124 7.68 -13.73 -17.66
C PHE A 124 6.69 -14.81 -18.14
N ALA A 125 6.15 -14.63 -19.35
CA ALA A 125 5.13 -15.54 -19.88
C ALA A 125 5.63 -16.99 -20.00
N ASP A 126 6.92 -17.18 -20.32
CA ASP A 126 7.52 -18.51 -20.45
C ASP A 126 7.68 -19.18 -19.08
N GLU A 127 8.18 -18.46 -18.07
CA GLU A 127 8.35 -18.99 -16.71
C GLU A 127 7.01 -19.29 -16.03
N LEU A 128 5.99 -18.46 -16.29
CA LEU A 128 4.63 -18.60 -15.77
C LEU A 128 3.77 -19.59 -16.57
N ALA A 129 4.27 -20.12 -17.69
CA ALA A 129 3.51 -21.04 -18.53
C ALA A 129 3.04 -22.26 -17.72
N GLY A 130 1.75 -22.57 -17.86
CA GLY A 130 1.08 -23.66 -17.15
C GLY A 130 0.56 -23.32 -15.75
N LEU A 131 0.88 -22.14 -15.21
CA LEU A 131 0.31 -21.67 -13.94
C LEU A 131 -0.90 -20.77 -14.21
N GLU A 132 -2.08 -21.21 -13.79
CA GLU A 132 -3.27 -20.37 -13.84
C GLU A 132 -3.23 -19.34 -12.71
N CYS A 133 -3.42 -18.05 -13.02
CA CYS A 133 -3.44 -16.99 -12.01
C CYS A 133 -4.83 -16.88 -11.37
N PRO A 134 -5.01 -17.24 -10.09
CA PRO A 134 -6.31 -17.12 -9.43
C PRO A 134 -6.70 -15.65 -9.26
N PRO A 135 -8.01 -15.32 -9.25
CA PRO A 135 -8.47 -13.95 -9.03
C PRO A 135 -7.93 -13.31 -7.75
N VAL A 136 -7.79 -14.09 -6.67
CA VAL A 136 -7.24 -13.62 -5.38
C VAL A 136 -5.75 -13.27 -5.49
N ALA A 137 -4.95 -14.06 -6.21
CA ALA A 137 -3.55 -13.75 -6.45
C ALA A 137 -3.40 -12.51 -7.33
N ARG A 138 -4.22 -12.39 -8.39
CA ARG A 138 -4.24 -11.17 -9.23
C ARG A 138 -4.60 -9.94 -8.43
N ALA A 139 -5.62 -10.01 -7.57
CA ALA A 139 -5.99 -8.90 -6.69
C ALA A 139 -4.84 -8.50 -5.74
N ALA A 140 -4.14 -9.49 -5.16
CA ALA A 140 -2.98 -9.24 -4.31
C ALA A 140 -1.84 -8.54 -5.07
N LEU A 141 -1.52 -9.00 -6.29
CA LEU A 141 -0.50 -8.39 -7.15
C LEU A 141 -0.88 -6.94 -7.54
N VAL A 142 -2.15 -6.69 -7.85
CA VAL A 142 -2.63 -5.35 -8.20
C VAL A 142 -2.54 -4.40 -7.00
N GLU A 143 -2.93 -4.85 -5.81
CA GLU A 143 -2.94 -3.99 -4.62
C GLU A 143 -1.54 -3.80 -4.03
N PHE A 144 -0.79 -4.89 -3.85
CA PHE A 144 0.47 -4.91 -3.11
C PHE A 144 1.70 -4.98 -4.01
N GLY A 145 1.52 -4.99 -5.32
CA GLY A 145 2.61 -5.17 -6.27
C GLY A 145 3.69 -4.09 -6.18
N GLY A 146 4.95 -4.56 -6.22
CA GLY A 146 6.15 -3.74 -6.12
C GLY A 146 6.50 -3.27 -4.72
N LEU A 147 5.73 -3.66 -3.69
CA LEU A 147 6.04 -3.33 -2.31
C LEU A 147 7.20 -4.17 -1.79
N ARG A 148 8.00 -3.55 -0.92
CA ARG A 148 9.07 -4.19 -0.15
C ARG A 148 8.64 -4.15 1.31
N LEU A 149 8.45 -5.33 1.90
CA LEU A 149 7.89 -5.49 3.23
C LEU A 149 9.00 -5.93 4.20
N PRO A 150 9.61 -4.99 4.93
CA PRO A 150 10.66 -5.31 5.89
C PRO A 150 10.06 -6.01 7.11
N GLN A 151 10.57 -7.19 7.45
CA GLN A 151 10.20 -7.86 8.69
C GLN A 151 10.81 -7.16 9.92
N PHE A 152 10.08 -7.19 11.03
CA PHE A 152 10.57 -6.76 12.33
C PHE A 152 11.67 -7.70 12.84
N GLY A 153 12.80 -7.11 13.26
CA GLY A 153 13.82 -7.85 14.00
C GLY A 153 13.42 -8.09 15.46
N ARG A 154 14.28 -8.79 16.22
CA ARG A 154 14.09 -9.04 17.66
C ARG A 154 13.89 -7.76 18.50
N SER A 155 14.37 -6.62 18.00
CA SER A 155 14.21 -5.31 18.63
C SER A 155 12.84 -4.64 18.35
N GLY A 156 11.97 -5.29 17.56
CA GLY A 156 10.69 -4.74 17.11
C GLY A 156 10.82 -3.67 16.02
N ARG A 157 12.03 -3.41 15.52
CA ARG A 157 12.25 -2.43 14.44
C ARG A 157 12.11 -3.08 13.05
N PRO A 158 11.42 -2.44 12.09
CA PRO A 158 11.41 -2.90 10.70
C PRO A 158 12.82 -2.95 10.10
N GLY A 159 13.05 -4.00 9.31
CA GLY A 159 14.32 -4.24 8.60
C GLY A 159 15.35 -5.01 9.41
N GLY A 160 14.95 -5.56 10.57
CA GLY A 160 15.82 -6.41 11.39
C GLY A 160 15.63 -7.91 11.19
N GLY A 161 14.65 -8.31 10.36
CA GLY A 161 14.44 -9.69 9.89
C GLY A 161 14.59 -9.77 8.36
N PHE A 162 13.90 -10.71 7.73
CA PHE A 162 13.96 -10.90 6.27
C PHE A 162 13.05 -9.93 5.50
N MET A 163 13.50 -9.43 4.35
CA MET A 163 12.63 -8.65 3.46
C MET A 163 11.73 -9.58 2.65
N SER A 164 10.44 -9.24 2.53
CA SER A 164 9.56 -9.81 1.50
C SER A 164 9.36 -8.82 0.36
N PHE A 165 9.18 -9.33 -0.85
CA PHE A 165 8.91 -8.55 -2.04
C PHE A 165 7.69 -9.10 -2.74
N ILE A 166 6.73 -8.23 -3.07
CA ILE A 166 5.53 -8.64 -3.80
C ILE A 166 5.72 -8.32 -5.28
N HIS A 167 5.48 -9.31 -6.14
CA HIS A 167 5.56 -9.11 -7.59
C HIS A 167 4.54 -8.04 -8.05
N PRO A 168 4.87 -7.22 -9.06
CA PRO A 168 6.09 -7.26 -9.86
C PRO A 168 7.32 -6.67 -9.14
N THR A 169 8.42 -7.41 -9.13
CA THR A 169 9.71 -6.97 -8.55
C THR A 169 10.71 -6.72 -9.68
N ARG A 170 11.90 -6.18 -9.35
CA ARG A 170 13.00 -6.08 -10.32
C ARG A 170 13.68 -7.41 -10.62
N GLY A 171 13.47 -8.41 -9.77
CA GLY A 171 14.03 -9.76 -9.91
C GLY A 171 13.29 -10.59 -10.96
N GLY A 172 13.79 -11.82 -11.16
CA GLY A 172 13.08 -12.84 -11.94
C GLY A 172 11.91 -13.45 -11.16
N VAL A 173 11.12 -14.27 -11.84
CA VAL A 173 10.20 -15.22 -11.20
C VAL A 173 10.80 -16.62 -11.36
N VAL A 174 10.76 -17.41 -10.30
CA VAL A 174 11.07 -18.84 -10.32
C VAL A 174 9.74 -19.55 -10.05
N THR A 175 9.55 -20.71 -10.67
CA THR A 175 8.26 -21.43 -10.64
C THR A 175 8.41 -22.93 -10.46
N ASP A 176 9.64 -23.44 -10.32
CA ASP A 176 9.88 -24.89 -10.17
C ASP A 176 9.31 -25.40 -8.84
N ALA A 177 9.59 -24.72 -7.73
CA ALA A 177 9.03 -25.09 -6.43
C ALA A 177 7.50 -24.96 -6.41
N ALA A 178 6.93 -23.99 -7.12
CA ALA A 178 5.48 -23.84 -7.25
C ALA A 178 4.83 -25.04 -7.97
N ARG A 179 5.52 -25.62 -8.97
CA ARG A 179 5.07 -26.83 -9.66
C ARG A 179 5.20 -28.06 -8.78
N ASP A 180 6.33 -28.21 -8.10
CA ASP A 180 6.57 -29.32 -7.16
C ASP A 180 5.52 -29.32 -6.04
N PHE A 181 5.23 -28.15 -5.46
CA PHE A 181 4.19 -27.98 -4.46
C PHE A 181 2.81 -28.38 -4.97
N ALA A 182 2.45 -27.96 -6.19
CA ALA A 182 1.17 -28.28 -6.78
C ALA A 182 1.00 -29.78 -7.04
N GLU A 183 2.07 -30.46 -7.45
CA GLU A 183 2.09 -31.93 -7.62
C GLU A 183 2.03 -32.65 -6.27
N GLU A 184 2.80 -32.22 -5.28
CA GLU A 184 2.87 -32.87 -3.97
C GLU A 184 1.54 -32.80 -3.18
N PHE A 185 0.89 -31.64 -3.19
CA PHE A 185 -0.32 -31.41 -2.39
C PHE A 185 -1.62 -31.40 -3.20
N ASP A 186 -1.57 -31.69 -4.51
CA ASP A 186 -2.71 -31.55 -5.43
C ASP A 186 -3.39 -30.17 -5.32
N ASN A 187 -2.58 -29.12 -5.13
CA ASN A 187 -3.06 -27.76 -4.88
C ASN A 187 -2.32 -26.74 -5.77
N PRO A 188 -2.94 -26.29 -6.88
CA PRO A 188 -2.37 -25.28 -7.75
C PRO A 188 -2.13 -23.95 -7.03
N VAL A 189 -0.94 -23.39 -7.20
CA VAL A 189 -0.52 -22.12 -6.61
C VAL A 189 0.08 -21.20 -7.67
N TYR A 190 0.05 -19.90 -7.39
CA TYR A 190 0.58 -18.87 -8.26
C TYR A 190 1.60 -17.98 -7.53
N PRO A 191 2.74 -17.63 -8.15
CA PRO A 191 3.75 -16.79 -7.52
C PRO A 191 3.23 -15.37 -7.27
N ILE A 192 3.29 -14.93 -6.02
CA ILE A 192 2.92 -13.58 -5.59
C ILE A 192 4.12 -12.76 -5.14
N GLY A 193 5.28 -13.38 -4.87
CA GLY A 193 6.46 -12.66 -4.41
C GLY A 193 7.65 -13.54 -4.06
N ASN A 194 8.61 -12.94 -3.36
CA ASN A 194 9.80 -13.62 -2.83
C ASN A 194 10.09 -13.19 -1.39
N ASN A 195 10.88 -13.97 -0.66
CA ASN A 195 11.38 -13.63 0.66
C ASN A 195 12.90 -13.90 0.75
N GLU A 196 13.62 -13.07 1.51
CA GLU A 196 15.08 -13.19 1.69
C GLU A 196 15.51 -14.35 2.61
N ASP A 197 14.58 -14.97 3.35
CA ASP A 197 14.85 -16.17 4.12
C ASP A 197 15.10 -17.34 3.15
N GLY A 198 16.32 -17.89 3.23
CA GLY A 198 16.89 -18.88 2.32
C GLY A 198 16.41 -18.77 0.87
N PRO A 199 16.57 -17.58 0.25
CA PRO A 199 15.82 -17.10 -0.90
C PRO A 199 14.62 -17.95 -1.32
N SER A 200 13.43 -17.60 -0.86
CA SER A 200 12.21 -18.39 -1.01
C SER A 200 11.15 -17.70 -1.89
N GLU A 201 10.26 -18.51 -2.46
CA GLU A 201 9.11 -18.03 -3.24
C GLU A 201 7.88 -17.86 -2.35
N LEU A 202 7.13 -16.79 -2.55
CA LEU A 202 5.81 -16.62 -1.94
C LEU A 202 4.76 -16.95 -2.99
N VAL A 203 3.87 -17.89 -2.69
CA VAL A 203 2.82 -18.35 -3.58
C VAL A 203 1.45 -18.27 -2.91
N ALA A 204 0.40 -18.07 -3.70
CA ALA A 204 -0.98 -18.09 -3.23
C ALA A 204 -1.81 -19.10 -4.02
N ASP A 205 -2.68 -19.83 -3.32
CA ASP A 205 -3.64 -20.72 -3.97
C ASP A 205 -4.96 -20.01 -4.33
N ALA A 206 -5.90 -20.75 -4.91
CA ALA A 206 -7.21 -20.22 -5.31
C ALA A 206 -8.10 -19.77 -4.13
N GLN A 207 -7.83 -20.25 -2.92
CA GLN A 207 -8.54 -19.83 -1.70
C GLN A 207 -7.92 -18.58 -1.06
N GLY A 208 -6.71 -18.19 -1.51
CA GLY A 208 -5.96 -17.06 -0.99
C GLY A 208 -5.01 -17.44 0.14
N ARG A 209 -4.85 -18.73 0.45
CA ARG A 209 -3.85 -19.19 1.41
C ARG A 209 -2.47 -18.93 0.83
N VAL A 210 -1.56 -18.44 1.67
CA VAL A 210 -0.20 -18.06 1.26
C VAL A 210 0.82 -19.02 1.84
N PHE A 211 1.73 -19.45 0.99
CA PHE A 211 2.82 -20.35 1.33
C PHE A 211 4.18 -19.74 0.97
N MET A 212 5.20 -20.12 1.73
CA MET A 212 6.58 -19.78 1.48
C MET A 212 7.31 -21.06 1.09
N LEU A 213 7.73 -21.14 -0.17
CA LEU A 213 8.45 -22.28 -0.71
C LEU A 213 9.93 -22.06 -0.48
N HIS A 214 10.45 -22.65 0.58
CA HIS A 214 11.82 -22.50 1.02
C HIS A 214 12.59 -23.82 0.78
N TRP A 215 13.89 -23.74 0.51
CA TRP A 215 14.70 -24.92 0.17
C TRP A 215 14.73 -25.98 1.27
N ALA A 216 14.48 -25.59 2.53
CA ALA A 216 14.44 -26.51 3.65
C ALA A 216 13.07 -27.18 3.82
N ASP A 217 11.98 -26.45 3.54
CA ASP A 217 10.60 -26.94 3.63
C ASP A 217 9.61 -25.91 3.04
N TYR A 218 8.36 -26.31 2.87
CA TYR A 218 7.26 -25.44 2.50
C TYR A 218 6.49 -25.01 3.74
N PHE A 219 6.33 -23.70 3.92
CA PHE A 219 5.72 -23.14 5.13
C PHE A 219 4.38 -22.47 4.84
N PHE A 220 3.41 -22.70 5.71
CA PHE A 220 2.15 -21.97 5.69
C PHE A 220 2.32 -20.60 6.35
N VAL A 221 2.17 -19.54 5.55
CA VAL A 221 2.34 -18.14 5.99
C VAL A 221 1.05 -17.60 6.58
N GLY A 222 -0.09 -17.82 5.91
CA GLY A 222 -1.36 -17.29 6.35
C GLY A 222 -2.57 -17.84 5.59
N PRO A 223 -3.76 -17.82 6.21
CA PRO A 223 -5.00 -18.32 5.61
C PRO A 223 -5.57 -17.40 4.51
N ASP A 224 -5.09 -16.17 4.43
CA ASP A 224 -5.47 -15.17 3.46
C ASP A 224 -4.30 -14.18 3.25
N ILE A 225 -4.41 -13.32 2.23
CA ILE A 225 -3.37 -12.35 1.85
C ILE A 225 -3.04 -11.37 2.98
N ASP A 226 -4.05 -10.86 3.70
CA ASP A 226 -3.85 -9.84 4.73
C ASP A 226 -3.16 -10.44 5.96
N SER A 227 -3.63 -11.61 6.40
CA SER A 227 -3.01 -12.41 7.46
C SER A 227 -1.57 -12.77 7.12
N ALA A 228 -1.30 -13.12 5.86
CA ALA A 228 0.05 -13.40 5.39
C ALA A 228 0.95 -12.15 5.42
N ILE A 229 0.48 -10.99 4.97
CA ILE A 229 1.22 -9.72 5.04
C ILE A 229 1.56 -9.38 6.50
N VAL A 230 0.60 -9.53 7.41
CA VAL A 230 0.83 -9.34 8.85
C VAL A 230 1.92 -10.28 9.35
N LYS A 231 1.88 -11.57 8.96
CA LYS A 231 2.87 -12.58 9.35
C LYS A 231 4.26 -12.27 8.79
N LEU A 232 4.36 -11.88 7.52
CA LEU A 232 5.64 -11.56 6.87
C LEU A 232 6.31 -10.35 7.52
N ILE A 233 5.54 -9.32 7.86
CA ILE A 233 6.06 -8.10 8.52
C ILE A 233 6.41 -8.35 9.98
N ARG A 234 5.57 -9.04 10.76
CA ARG A 234 5.86 -9.28 12.18
C ARG A 234 6.88 -10.40 12.41
N GLY A 235 6.98 -11.34 11.47
CA GLY A 235 7.75 -12.56 11.62
C GLY A 235 7.15 -13.53 12.64
N GLY A 236 7.98 -14.48 13.08
CA GLY A 236 7.60 -15.54 14.01
C GLY A 236 7.42 -16.91 13.33
N PRO A 237 7.16 -17.96 14.12
CA PRO A 237 7.16 -19.33 13.63
C PRO A 237 6.03 -19.57 12.63
N MET A 238 6.32 -20.32 11.58
CA MET A 238 5.34 -20.81 10.60
C MET A 238 5.21 -22.32 10.76
N ALA A 239 4.02 -22.86 10.51
CA ALA A 239 3.85 -24.30 10.44
C ALA A 239 4.29 -24.80 9.07
N GLU A 240 4.65 -26.07 8.99
CA GLU A 240 4.89 -26.72 7.71
C GLU A 240 3.58 -26.83 6.93
N ALA A 241 3.68 -26.84 5.60
CA ALA A 241 2.54 -27.03 4.71
C ALA A 241 2.04 -28.49 4.79
N SER A 242 2.93 -29.43 5.04
CA SER A 242 2.63 -30.86 5.28
C SER A 242 1.72 -31.10 6.49
N ASP A 243 1.73 -30.22 7.50
CA ASP A 243 0.86 -30.28 8.69
C ASP A 243 -0.61 -29.90 8.40
N ARG A 244 -0.95 -29.58 7.15
CA ARG A 244 -2.27 -29.08 6.76
C ARG A 244 -3.16 -30.18 6.23
N ASP A 245 -4.45 -30.00 6.48
CA ASP A 245 -5.50 -30.74 5.78
C ASP A 245 -5.67 -30.12 4.39
N TRP A 246 -5.49 -30.95 3.36
CA TRP A 246 -5.60 -30.60 1.94
C TRP A 246 -6.94 -31.03 1.35
#